data_AF-A0A818LRY0-F1
#
_entry.id   AF-A0A818LRY0-F1
#
_cell.length_a   1.000
_cell.length_b   1.000
_cell.length_c   1.000
_cell.angle_alpha   90.00
_cell.angle_beta   90.00
_cell.angle_gamma   90.00
#
_symmetry.space_group_name_H-M   'P 1'
#
loop_
_entity.id
_entity.type
_entity.pdbx_description
1 polymer ?
#
loop_
_entity_poly.entity_id
_entity_poly.type
_entity_poly.pdbx_seq_one_letter_code
_entity_poly.pdbx_strand_id
1 'polypeptide(L)' 'MSGGCSDLRKRWDNLVGKSKEEAIQTIKQDGEKNIEVVDDNTPAASTTIKSGVVRIILDEHKKVKYPPLRQA' A
#
# COMPACT_ATOMS: atom_id res chain seq x y z
N MET A 1 -25.64 -13.27 9.31
CA MET A 1 -24.93 -13.67 8.07
C MET A 1 -23.66 -12.85 7.96
N SER A 2 -22.52 -13.55 7.81
CA SER A 2 -21.16 -13.06 7.98
C SER A 2 -20.69 -12.25 6.77
N GLY A 3 -20.52 -10.93 6.91
CA GLY A 3 -19.80 -10.09 5.94
C GLY A 3 -18.55 -9.56 6.62
N GLY A 4 -17.42 -10.26 6.49
CA GLY A 4 -16.27 -9.99 7.37
C GLY A 4 -14.86 -10.19 6.81
N CYS A 5 -14.67 -10.58 5.55
CA CYS A 5 -13.32 -10.81 5.02
C CYS A 5 -13.04 -10.24 3.62
N SER A 6 -14.02 -9.64 2.95
CA SER A 6 -13.85 -9.20 1.55
C SER A 6 -13.43 -7.73 1.39
N ASP A 7 -13.54 -6.91 2.45
CA ASP A 7 -13.39 -5.45 2.36
C ASP A 7 -11.95 -4.95 2.54
N LEU A 8 -11.09 -5.70 3.24
CA LEU A 8 -9.71 -5.26 3.50
C LEU A 8 -8.82 -5.25 2.25
N ARG A 9 -9.06 -6.14 1.28
CA ARG A 9 -8.30 -6.16 0.02
C ARG A 9 -8.67 -5.03 -0.92
N LYS A 10 -9.87 -4.45 -0.80
CA LYS A 10 -10.37 -3.38 -1.68
C LYS A 10 -10.20 -1.97 -1.12
N ARG A 11 -9.73 -1.86 0.13
CA ARG A 11 -9.71 -0.60 0.89
C ARG A 11 -8.91 0.51 0.20
N TRP A 12 -7.89 0.15 -0.58
CA TRP A 12 -6.98 1.07 -1.26
C TRP A 12 -6.77 0.77 -2.75
N ASP A 13 -7.65 0.01 -3.39
CA ASP A 13 -7.57 -0.28 -4.84
C ASP A 13 -7.63 1.00 -5.69
N ASN A 14 -8.36 2.00 -5.20
CA ASN A 14 -8.48 3.32 -5.84
C ASN A 14 -7.17 4.15 -5.81
N LEU A 15 -6.15 3.71 -5.06
CA LEU A 15 -4.85 4.37 -5.02
C LEU A 15 -3.95 3.95 -6.18
N VAL A 16 -4.27 2.87 -6.90
CA VAL A 16 -3.51 2.45 -8.09
C VAL A 16 -3.51 3.57 -9.13
N GLY A 17 -2.32 3.92 -9.63
CA GLY A 17 -2.10 5.03 -10.57
C GLY A 17 -2.02 6.43 -9.93
N LYS A 18 -2.26 6.56 -8.61
CA LYS A 18 -2.08 7.81 -7.86
C LYS A 18 -0.61 8.05 -7.52
N SER A 19 -0.28 9.29 -7.15
CA SER A 19 1.07 9.63 -6.68
C SER A 19 1.33 9.07 -5.28
N LYS A 20 2.61 8.98 -4.91
CA LYS A 20 3.01 8.53 -3.58
C LYS A 20 2.40 9.39 -2.47
N GLU A 21 2.32 10.70 -2.64
CA GLU A 21 1.83 11.63 -1.62
C GLU A 21 0.33 11.40 -1.36
N GLU A 22 -0.45 11.29 -2.43
CA GLU A 22 -1.89 11.05 -2.34
C GLU A 22 -2.15 9.71 -1.63
N ALA A 23 -1.42 8.67 -2.02
CA ALA A 23 -1.57 7.36 -1.41
C ALA A 23 -1.21 7.34 0.08
N ILE A 24 -0.08 7.95 0.47
CA ILE A 24 0.33 8.06 1.87
C ILE A 24 -0.72 8.84 2.67
N GLN A 25 -1.24 9.94 2.12
CA GLN A 25 -2.23 10.76 2.80
C GLN A 25 -3.53 9.99 3.04
N THR A 26 -4.05 9.30 2.01
CA THR A 26 -5.26 8.48 2.16
C THR A 26 -5.08 7.36 3.18
N ILE A 27 -3.96 6.63 3.13
CA ILE A 27 -3.69 5.54 4.08
C ILE A 27 -3.56 6.06 5.52
N LYS A 28 -2.94 7.24 5.72
CA LYS A 28 -2.88 7.89 7.04
C LYS A 28 -4.25 8.35 7.54
N GLN A 29 -5.08 8.91 6.66
CA GLN A 29 -6.45 9.33 7.00
C GLN A 29 -7.32 8.14 7.41
N ASP A 30 -7.03 6.98 6.85
CA ASP A 30 -7.70 5.72 7.14
C ASP A 30 -7.24 5.04 8.46
N GLY A 31 -6.28 5.68 9.15
CA GLY A 31 -5.82 5.31 10.51
C GLY A 31 -4.49 4.55 10.56
N GLU A 32 -3.89 4.25 9.41
CA GLU A 32 -2.64 3.49 9.34
C GLU A 32 -1.43 4.41 9.57
N LYS A 33 -0.55 4.01 10.48
CA LYS A 33 0.63 4.80 10.87
C LYS A 33 1.93 4.24 10.31
N ASN A 34 1.95 2.95 10.02
CA ASN A 34 3.14 2.25 9.56
C ASN A 34 3.05 2.06 8.05
N ILE A 35 3.69 2.94 7.30
CA ILE A 35 3.66 2.93 5.83
C ILE A 35 5.08 2.80 5.31
N GLU A 36 5.30 1.83 4.42
CA GLU A 36 6.56 1.64 3.72
C GLU A 36 6.34 1.89 2.23
N VAL A 37 7.13 2.80 1.66
CA VAL A 37 7.09 3.11 0.23
C VAL A 37 8.29 2.46 -0.42
N VAL A 38 8.03 1.72 -1.49
CA VAL A 38 9.02 0.93 -2.20
C VAL A 38 8.91 1.25 -3.67
N ASP A 39 10.02 1.58 -4.31
CA ASP A 39 10.08 1.70 -5.76
C ASP A 39 10.35 0.31 -6.39
N ASP A 40 9.55 -0.06 -7.39
CA ASP A 40 9.64 -1.35 -8.10
C ASP A 40 10.98 -1.51 -8.85
N ASN A 41 11.60 -0.37 -9.22
CA ASN A 41 12.93 -0.33 -9.84
C ASN A 41 14.09 -0.56 -8.87
N THR A 42 13.83 -0.71 -7.56
CA THR A 42 14.88 -0.93 -6.57
C THR A 42 14.99 -2.41 -6.23
N PRO A 43 16.04 -3.12 -6.68
CA PRO A 43 16.28 -4.51 -6.28
C PRO A 43 16.54 -4.66 -4.76
N ALA A 44 16.75 -3.54 -4.06
CA ALA A 44 16.94 -3.46 -2.62
C ALA A 44 15.63 -3.40 -1.81
N ALA A 45 14.47 -3.49 -2.47
CA ALA A 45 13.16 -3.63 -1.86
C ALA A 45 13.05 -4.98 -1.15
N SER A 46 13.74 -5.12 -0.03
CA SER A 46 13.95 -6.40 0.62
C SER A 46 12.60 -7.07 0.88
N THR A 47 12.58 -8.37 0.57
CA THR A 47 11.53 -9.35 0.86
C THR A 47 11.17 -9.46 2.34
N THR A 48 11.70 -8.58 3.20
CA THR A 48 11.34 -8.45 4.60
C THR A 48 9.86 -8.05 4.69
N ILE A 49 9.05 -9.00 5.13
CA ILE A 49 7.65 -8.77 5.50
C ILE A 49 7.67 -8.14 6.89
N LYS A 50 7.17 -6.91 7.01
CA LYS A 50 7.03 -6.24 8.30
C LYS A 50 5.58 -6.29 8.73
N SER A 51 5.27 -7.12 9.73
CA SER A 51 3.91 -7.25 10.25
C SER A 51 3.33 -5.89 10.66
N GLY A 52 2.09 -5.63 10.24
CA GLY A 52 1.37 -4.40 10.55
C GLY A 52 1.83 -3.16 9.79
N VAL A 53 2.64 -3.31 8.73
CA VAL A 53 3.05 -2.23 7.82
C VAL A 53 2.24 -2.28 6.53
N VAL A 54 1.74 -1.13 6.08
CA VAL A 54 1.13 -0.97 4.76
C VAL A 54 2.23 -0.68 3.74
N ARG A 55 2.38 -1.56 2.76
CA ARG A 55 3.38 -1.38 1.69
C ARG A 55 2.74 -0.71 0.47
N ILE A 56 3.35 0.37 0.02
CA ILE A 56 3.03 1.07 -1.23
C ILE A 56 4.14 0.78 -2.22
N ILE A 57 3.80 0.14 -3.33
CA ILE A 57 4.76 -0.16 -4.40
C ILE A 57 4.55 0.87 -5.51
N LEU A 58 5.61 1.60 -5.86
CA LEU A 58 5.60 2.61 -6.92
C LEU A 58 6.22 2.06 -8.21
N ASP A 59 5.68 2.46 -9.35
CA ASP A 59 6.24 2.21 -10.67
C ASP A 59 7.39 3.19 -11.01
N GLU A 60 7.93 3.08 -12.21
CA GLU A 60 8.98 3.96 -12.74
C GLU A 60 8.57 5.44 -12.82
N HIS A 61 7.27 5.71 -12.90
CA HIS A 61 6.70 7.05 -12.94
C HIS A 61 6.33 7.58 -11.54
N LYS A 62 6.77 6.92 -10.46
CA LYS A 62 6.46 7.27 -9.06
C LYS A 62 4.96 7.23 -8.75
N LYS A 63 4.20 6.40 -9.46
CA LYS A 63 2.78 6.14 -9.22
C LYS A 63 2.59 4.78 -8.57
N VAL A 64 1.54 4.63 -7.79
CA VAL A 64 1.21 3.35 -7.15
C VAL A 64 0.92 2.29 -8.22
N LYS A 65 1.76 1.26 -8.26
CA LYS A 65 1.70 0.17 -9.23
C LYS A 65 0.67 -0.89 -8.85
N TYR A 66 0.57 -1.21 -7.56
CA TYR A 66 -0.31 -2.23 -7.01
C TYR A 66 -1.12 -1.67 -5.84
N PRO A 67 -2.32 -2.19 -5.56
CA PRO A 67 -3.07 -1.80 -4.38
C PRO A 67 -2.20 -1.92 -3.14
N PRO A 68 -2.12 -0.86 -2.30
CA PRO A 68 -1.43 -0.95 -1.03
C PRO A 68 -2.04 -2.06 -0.18
N LEU A 69 -1.19 -2.82 0.50
CA LEU A 69 -1.63 -3.95 1.32
C LEU A 69 -0.92 -3.92 2.66
N ARG A 70 -1.68 -4.21 3.72
CA ARG A 70 -1.14 -4.41 5.07
C ARG A 70 -0.51 -5.79 5.15
N GLN A 71 0.77 -5.82 5.50
CA GLN A 71 1.52 -7.05 5.70
C GLN A 71 1.09 -7.73 7.02
N ALA A 72 0.96 -9.06 6.99
CA ALA A 72 0.55 -9.90 8.11
C ALA A 72 1.63 -9.96 9.19
#